data_AF-Q8DGD2-F1
#
_entry.id   AF-Q8DGD2-F1
#
_cell.length_a   1.000
_cell.length_b   1.000
_cell.length_c   1.000
_cell.angle_alpha   90.00
_cell.angle_beta   90.00
_cell.angle_gamma   90.00
#
_symmetry.space_group_name_H-M   'P 1'
#
loop_
_entity.id
_entity.type
_entity.pdbx_description
1 polymer ?
#
loop_
_entity_poly.entity_id
_entity_poly.type
_entity_poly.pdbx_seq_one_letter_code
_entity_poly.pdbx_strand_id
1 'polypeptide(L)'
;MSEFQLTTPVAFIIFNRPDTTKRVFDEIAKAKPPKLLVVADGPRVDRQGEADKVAAARAVINCVNWECEVLTNFSETNLGLRQRVSSGIDWVFAQVEEAIILEDDCLPDPTFFRFCQELLEHYRHDQRIGMISGNNFQFGRRRNRDSYYFSKYTHIWGWATWRDRWVGSYDVAMSKWPRIRDEGWLIDMVGNAREARYWENIFEQVYCGKINSWAYQWTFANWVEGRLTILPATNLISNIGFGSDATHTNGTSELANMARVPMNFPLVHPVGVIRNNQADRFSYIKCFQQPFVKRVFNKLARLLR
;
A
#
# COMPACT_ATOMS: atom_id res chain seq x y z
N MET A 1 -21.13 13.57 -22.17
CA MET A 1 -20.43 13.29 -20.89
C MET A 1 -18.95 13.45 -21.21
N SER A 2 -18.24 14.36 -20.54
CA SER A 2 -16.80 14.48 -20.76
C SER A 2 -16.11 13.18 -20.35
N GLU A 3 -15.17 12.74 -21.17
CA GLU A 3 -14.29 11.62 -20.85
C GLU A 3 -13.49 11.97 -19.58
N PHE A 4 -13.29 11.01 -18.68
CA PHE A 4 -12.54 11.24 -17.44
C PHE A 4 -11.08 11.56 -17.77
N GLN A 5 -10.56 12.66 -17.20
CA GLN A 5 -9.15 13.01 -17.28
C GLN A 5 -8.58 13.06 -15.85
N LEU A 6 -7.45 12.36 -15.65
CA LEU A 6 -6.72 12.38 -14.40
C LEU A 6 -5.96 13.71 -14.27
N THR A 7 -6.11 14.36 -13.12
CA THR A 7 -5.39 15.57 -12.73
C THR A 7 -4.51 15.34 -11.50
N THR A 8 -4.76 14.27 -10.74
CA THR A 8 -3.95 13.91 -9.58
C THR A 8 -2.57 13.37 -10.00
N PRO A 9 -1.46 13.81 -9.36
CA PRO A 9 -0.13 13.25 -9.56
C PRO A 9 -0.06 11.75 -9.24
N VAL A 10 0.77 11.03 -9.99
CA VAL A 10 1.06 9.61 -9.73
C VAL A 10 2.52 9.47 -9.28
N ALA A 11 2.73 8.80 -8.15
CA ALA A 11 4.03 8.34 -7.71
C ALA A 11 4.20 6.86 -8.07
N PHE A 12 5.33 6.52 -8.69
CA PHE A 12 5.64 5.17 -9.12
C PHE A 12 6.97 4.71 -8.50
N ILE A 13 6.89 3.71 -7.62
CA ILE A 13 8.01 3.18 -6.87
C ILE A 13 8.48 1.89 -7.52
N ILE A 14 9.70 1.87 -8.02
CA ILE A 14 10.24 0.78 -8.84
C ILE A 14 11.58 0.28 -8.29
N PHE A 15 11.95 -0.96 -8.63
CA PHE A 15 13.29 -1.45 -8.33
C PHE A 15 13.94 -2.23 -9.49
N ASN A 16 13.95 -3.56 -9.43
CA ASN A 16 14.73 -4.44 -10.31
C ASN A 16 13.86 -5.42 -11.11
N ARG A 17 12.56 -5.12 -11.27
CA ARG A 17 11.61 -5.96 -12.01
C ARG A 17 11.11 -5.24 -13.27
N PRO A 18 11.91 -5.18 -14.34
CA PRO A 18 11.52 -4.45 -15.55
C PRO A 18 10.19 -4.93 -16.15
N ASP A 19 9.90 -6.23 -16.09
CA ASP A 19 8.68 -6.80 -16.68
C ASP A 19 7.40 -6.34 -15.96
N THR A 20 7.36 -6.43 -14.63
CA THR A 20 6.19 -5.94 -13.87
C THR A 20 6.12 -4.42 -13.89
N THR A 21 7.29 -3.75 -13.81
CA THR A 21 7.39 -2.29 -13.95
C THR A 21 6.73 -1.82 -15.24
N LYS A 22 7.05 -2.44 -16.38
CA LYS A 22 6.47 -2.10 -17.68
C LYS A 22 4.95 -2.28 -17.70
N ARG A 23 4.44 -3.38 -17.12
CA ARG A 23 3.01 -3.67 -17.07
C ARG A 23 2.23 -2.65 -16.23
N VAL A 24 2.77 -2.24 -15.09
CA VAL A 24 2.14 -1.20 -14.25
C VAL A 24 2.23 0.17 -14.95
N PHE A 25 3.40 0.51 -15.51
CA PHE A 25 3.59 1.73 -16.28
C PHE A 25 2.61 1.86 -17.45
N ASP A 26 2.32 0.76 -18.16
CA ASP A 26 1.39 0.80 -19.28
C ASP A 26 -0.04 1.17 -18.87
N GLU A 27 -0.48 0.84 -17.65
CA GLU A 27 -1.76 1.32 -17.12
C GLU A 27 -1.68 2.78 -16.66
N ILE A 28 -0.54 3.22 -16.09
CA ILE A 28 -0.30 4.63 -15.76
C ILE A 28 -0.33 5.50 -17.03
N ALA A 29 0.32 5.04 -18.10
CA ALA A 29 0.38 5.73 -19.39
C ALA A 29 -0.99 5.88 -20.06
N LYS A 30 -1.91 4.92 -19.85
CA LYS A 30 -3.31 5.06 -20.29
C LYS A 30 -4.06 6.13 -19.50
N ALA A 31 -3.77 6.24 -18.20
CA ALA A 31 -4.39 7.25 -17.33
C ALA A 31 -3.85 8.67 -17.56
N LYS A 32 -2.66 8.79 -18.17
CA LYS A 32 -2.02 10.06 -18.55
C LYS A 32 -2.00 11.10 -17.42
N PRO A 33 -1.43 10.80 -16.24
CA PRO A 33 -1.31 11.80 -15.19
C PRO A 33 -0.51 13.01 -15.68
N PRO A 34 -0.86 14.24 -15.26
CA PRO A 34 -0.11 15.43 -15.65
C PRO A 34 1.28 15.49 -15.00
N LYS A 35 1.49 14.72 -13.92
CA LYS A 35 2.75 14.65 -13.18
C LYS A 35 3.03 13.20 -12.76
N LEU A 36 4.23 12.71 -13.08
CA LEU A 36 4.72 11.39 -12.71
C LEU A 36 5.99 11.53 -11.86
N LEU A 37 5.94 11.09 -10.62
CA LEU A 37 7.07 11.09 -9.68
C LEU A 37 7.62 9.67 -9.55
N VAL A 38 8.82 9.42 -10.03
CA VAL A 38 9.40 8.07 -10.03
C VAL A 38 10.47 7.93 -8.97
N VAL A 39 10.30 6.96 -8.09
CA VAL A 39 11.24 6.62 -7.02
C VAL A 39 11.86 5.27 -7.37
N ALA A 40 13.19 5.20 -7.47
CA ALA A 40 13.89 3.93 -7.67
C ALA A 40 14.99 3.70 -6.64
N ASP A 41 15.16 2.45 -6.19
CA ASP A 41 16.33 2.04 -5.39
C ASP A 41 17.55 1.78 -6.27
N GLY A 42 18.75 1.78 -5.67
CA GLY A 42 19.99 1.39 -6.34
C GLY A 42 20.23 -0.13 -6.30
N PRO A 43 21.04 -0.68 -7.22
CA PRO A 43 21.34 -2.11 -7.25
C PRO A 43 22.13 -2.54 -6.02
N ARG A 44 21.96 -3.79 -5.59
CA ARG A 44 22.79 -4.39 -4.54
C ARG A 44 24.10 -4.84 -5.16
N VAL A 45 25.19 -4.45 -4.53
CA VAL A 45 26.55 -4.66 -5.03
C VAL A 45 26.94 -6.14 -5.13
N ASP A 46 26.29 -7.00 -4.34
CA ASP A 46 26.57 -8.43 -4.22
C ASP A 46 25.70 -9.30 -5.17
N ARG A 47 24.85 -8.69 -6.00
CA ARG A 47 23.94 -9.42 -6.90
C ARG A 47 24.29 -9.21 -8.36
N GLN A 48 24.90 -10.23 -8.97
CA GLN A 48 25.24 -10.23 -10.39
C GLN A 48 23.99 -10.00 -11.27
N GLY A 49 24.10 -9.09 -12.24
CA GLY A 49 23.04 -8.73 -13.18
C GLY A 49 21.92 -7.84 -12.60
N GLU A 50 21.96 -7.48 -11.31
CA GLU A 50 20.94 -6.60 -10.73
C GLU A 50 21.05 -5.16 -11.24
N ALA A 51 22.27 -4.68 -11.51
CA ALA A 51 22.49 -3.37 -12.13
C ALA A 51 21.77 -3.24 -13.48
N ASP A 52 21.84 -4.26 -14.34
CA ASP A 52 21.17 -4.27 -15.64
C ASP A 52 19.65 -4.29 -15.48
N LYS A 53 19.12 -5.08 -14.52
CA LYS A 53 17.68 -5.12 -14.22
C LYS A 53 17.16 -3.77 -13.70
N VAL A 54 17.91 -3.11 -12.82
CA VAL A 54 17.57 -1.77 -12.31
C VAL A 54 17.60 -0.75 -13.43
N ALA A 55 18.64 -0.77 -14.27
CA ALA A 55 18.74 0.13 -15.42
C ALA A 55 17.56 -0.09 -16.40
N ALA A 56 17.22 -1.33 -16.69
CA ALA A 56 16.07 -1.68 -17.54
C ALA A 56 14.74 -1.21 -16.95
N ALA A 57 14.54 -1.36 -15.63
CA ALA A 57 13.32 -0.87 -14.96
C ALA A 57 13.22 0.65 -15.02
N ARG A 58 14.32 1.38 -14.77
CA ARG A 58 14.38 2.85 -14.90
C ARG A 58 14.11 3.31 -16.33
N ALA A 59 14.61 2.58 -17.33
CA ALA A 59 14.44 2.92 -18.74
C ALA A 59 12.98 2.89 -19.22
N VAL A 60 12.08 2.16 -18.53
CA VAL A 60 10.63 2.16 -18.82
C VAL A 60 10.05 3.58 -18.78
N ILE A 61 10.59 4.45 -17.92
CA ILE A 61 10.09 5.83 -17.76
C ILE A 61 10.35 6.68 -19.02
N ASN A 62 11.32 6.31 -19.85
CA ASN A 62 11.58 7.00 -21.12
C ASN A 62 10.46 6.79 -22.15
N CYS A 63 9.50 5.89 -21.88
CA CYS A 63 8.34 5.64 -22.74
C CYS A 63 7.18 6.61 -22.49
N VAL A 64 7.33 7.62 -21.62
CA VAL A 64 6.31 8.67 -21.45
C VAL A 64 6.12 9.41 -22.77
N ASN A 65 4.91 9.34 -23.31
CA ASN A 65 4.55 9.86 -24.64
C ASN A 65 3.32 10.77 -24.62
N TRP A 66 2.99 11.32 -23.46
CA TRP A 66 1.92 12.31 -23.25
C TRP A 66 2.49 13.53 -22.52
N GLU A 67 1.72 14.62 -22.46
CA GLU A 67 2.09 15.81 -21.71
C GLU A 67 2.14 15.50 -20.21
N CYS A 68 3.35 15.39 -19.67
CA CYS A 68 3.61 14.95 -18.30
C CYS A 68 4.88 15.59 -17.76
N GLU A 69 4.79 16.24 -16.60
CA GLU A 69 5.98 16.59 -15.82
C GLU A 69 6.52 15.33 -15.15
N VAL A 70 7.70 14.87 -15.57
CA VAL A 70 8.35 13.68 -14.99
C VAL A 70 9.46 14.11 -14.04
N LEU A 71 9.35 13.72 -12.77
CA LEU A 71 10.38 13.94 -11.75
C LEU A 71 10.92 12.59 -11.29
N THR A 72 12.23 12.46 -11.17
CA THR A 72 12.87 11.20 -10.77
C THR A 72 13.70 11.37 -9.50
N ASN A 73 13.60 10.42 -8.58
CA ASN A 73 14.45 10.26 -7.42
C ASN A 73 15.05 8.85 -7.43
N PHE A 74 16.23 8.72 -8.04
CA PHE A 74 16.93 7.45 -8.16
C PHE A 74 18.07 7.41 -7.16
N SER A 75 18.13 6.33 -6.37
CA SER A 75 19.27 6.11 -5.48
C SER A 75 20.39 5.40 -6.24
N GLU A 76 21.64 5.83 -6.02
CA GLU A 76 22.82 5.15 -6.56
C GLU A 76 23.14 3.86 -5.80
N THR A 77 22.75 3.78 -4.53
CA THR A 77 22.99 2.62 -3.66
C THR A 77 21.68 1.96 -3.25
N ASN A 78 21.72 0.68 -2.90
CA ASN A 78 20.55 -0.01 -2.37
C ASN A 78 20.30 0.43 -0.91
N LEU A 79 19.20 1.16 -0.68
CA LEU A 79 18.76 1.56 0.66
C LEU A 79 17.85 0.49 1.32
N GLY A 80 17.30 -0.42 0.51
CA GLY A 80 16.41 -1.47 0.96
C GLY A 80 14.97 -0.97 1.17
N LEU A 81 14.03 -1.93 1.27
CA LEU A 81 12.59 -1.66 1.13
C LEU A 81 12.06 -0.59 2.11
N ARG A 82 12.31 -0.73 3.43
CA ARG A 82 11.78 0.23 4.41
C ARG A 82 12.28 1.64 4.17
N GLN A 83 13.60 1.81 4.10
CA GLN A 83 14.22 3.12 3.99
C GLN A 83 13.96 3.75 2.62
N ARG A 84 14.02 2.96 1.54
CA ARG A 84 13.83 3.50 0.20
C ARG A 84 12.41 3.97 -0.03
N VAL A 85 11.42 3.17 0.37
CA VAL A 85 10.02 3.52 0.16
C VAL A 85 9.64 4.72 1.02
N SER A 86 10.01 4.74 2.31
CA SER A 86 9.65 5.88 3.17
C SER A 86 10.30 7.19 2.71
N SER A 87 11.60 7.19 2.45
CA SER A 87 12.31 8.39 1.95
C SER A 87 11.82 8.82 0.56
N GLY A 88 11.41 7.86 -0.27
CA GLY A 88 10.78 8.13 -1.57
C GLY A 88 9.45 8.86 -1.43
N ILE A 89 8.60 8.41 -0.50
CA ILE A 89 7.31 9.05 -0.23
C ILE A 89 7.51 10.43 0.42
N ASP A 90 8.50 10.59 1.32
CA ASP A 90 8.88 11.90 1.86
C ASP A 90 9.25 12.87 0.72
N TRP A 91 10.06 12.41 -0.24
CA TRP A 91 10.42 13.20 -1.40
C TRP A 91 9.23 13.51 -2.30
N VAL A 92 8.33 12.55 -2.55
CA VAL A 92 7.09 12.77 -3.33
C VAL A 92 6.28 13.90 -2.69
N PHE A 93 6.06 13.83 -1.39
CA PHE A 93 5.27 14.84 -0.69
C PHE A 93 5.99 16.15 -0.47
N ALA A 94 7.31 16.23 -0.65
CA ALA A 94 7.99 17.52 -0.81
C ALA A 94 7.61 18.23 -2.13
N GLN A 95 7.10 17.50 -3.13
CA GLN A 95 6.72 18.07 -4.44
C GLN A 95 5.22 18.33 -4.58
N VAL A 96 4.36 17.49 -3.98
CA VAL A 96 2.90 17.51 -4.22
C VAL A 96 2.10 17.39 -2.93
N GLU A 97 0.87 17.94 -2.91
CA GLU A 97 -0.03 17.89 -1.74
C GLU A 97 -0.78 16.57 -1.60
N GLU A 98 -0.87 15.80 -2.69
CA GLU A 98 -1.52 14.49 -2.76
C GLU A 98 -0.93 13.69 -3.91
N ALA A 99 -1.00 12.37 -3.81
CA ALA A 99 -0.54 11.48 -4.86
C ALA A 99 -1.29 10.14 -4.83
N ILE A 100 -1.46 9.56 -6.03
CA ILE A 100 -1.74 8.13 -6.21
C ILE A 100 -0.40 7.41 -6.27
N ILE A 101 -0.18 6.43 -5.40
CA ILE A 101 1.08 5.73 -5.20
C ILE A 101 0.92 4.27 -5.67
N LEU A 102 1.77 3.86 -6.61
CA LEU A 102 1.86 2.50 -7.13
C LEU A 102 3.28 1.96 -6.98
N GLU A 103 3.40 0.68 -6.63
CA GLU A 103 4.67 -0.08 -6.69
C GLU A 103 4.76 -0.85 -8.02
N ASP A 104 5.97 -1.27 -8.41
CA ASP A 104 6.25 -2.00 -9.67
C ASP A 104 5.51 -3.33 -9.87
N ASP A 105 4.80 -3.81 -8.84
CA ASP A 105 4.01 -5.03 -8.88
C ASP A 105 2.52 -4.82 -8.57
N CYS A 106 2.08 -3.58 -8.42
CA CYS A 106 0.68 -3.22 -8.15
C CYS A 106 -0.02 -2.87 -9.47
N LEU A 107 -0.55 -3.85 -10.19
CA LEU A 107 -1.23 -3.62 -11.47
C LEU A 107 -2.63 -3.03 -11.24
N PRO A 108 -2.92 -1.78 -11.65
CA PRO A 108 -4.20 -1.15 -11.37
C PRO A 108 -5.24 -1.43 -12.46
N ASP A 109 -6.51 -1.52 -12.09
CA ASP A 109 -7.63 -1.37 -13.02
C ASP A 109 -7.70 0.07 -13.51
N PRO A 110 -8.06 0.38 -14.77
CA PRO A 110 -8.18 1.76 -15.24
C PRO A 110 -9.10 2.64 -14.37
N THR A 111 -10.13 2.05 -13.77
CA THR A 111 -11.06 2.79 -12.89
C THR A 111 -10.47 3.17 -11.52
N PHE A 112 -9.33 2.60 -11.13
CA PHE A 112 -8.61 2.92 -9.90
C PHE A 112 -8.22 4.40 -9.83
N PHE A 113 -7.75 4.96 -10.93
CA PHE A 113 -7.29 6.35 -10.99
C PHE A 113 -8.42 7.33 -10.70
N ARG A 114 -9.57 7.14 -11.34
CA ARG A 114 -10.77 7.95 -11.09
C ARG A 114 -11.30 7.77 -9.67
N PHE A 115 -11.29 6.54 -9.17
CA PHE A 115 -11.69 6.23 -7.80
C PHE A 115 -10.85 7.00 -6.78
N CYS A 116 -9.52 6.98 -6.92
CA CYS A 116 -8.63 7.75 -6.06
C CYS A 116 -8.84 9.26 -6.17
N GLN A 117 -8.94 9.81 -7.39
CA GLN A 117 -9.12 11.25 -7.57
C GLN A 117 -10.43 11.77 -6.97
N GLU A 118 -11.57 11.11 -7.24
CA GLU A 118 -12.86 11.54 -6.69
C GLU A 118 -12.84 11.50 -5.14
N LEU A 119 -12.18 10.51 -4.54
CA LEU A 119 -12.11 10.37 -3.09
C LEU A 119 -11.06 11.26 -2.42
N LEU A 120 -9.94 11.53 -3.08
CA LEU A 120 -8.95 12.51 -2.62
C LEU A 120 -9.59 13.89 -2.52
N GLU A 121 -10.40 14.27 -3.50
CA GLU A 121 -11.13 15.53 -3.48
C GLU A 121 -12.24 15.52 -2.43
N HIS A 122 -13.07 14.47 -2.41
CA HIS A 122 -14.21 14.39 -1.48
C HIS A 122 -13.79 14.42 0.00
N TYR A 123 -12.68 13.77 0.37
CA TYR A 123 -12.22 13.66 1.76
C TYR A 123 -11.04 14.56 2.11
N ARG A 124 -10.67 15.53 1.24
CA ARG A 124 -9.52 16.42 1.43
C ARG A 124 -9.44 17.04 2.83
N HIS A 125 -10.59 17.50 3.34
CA HIS A 125 -10.68 18.17 4.64
C HIS A 125 -11.12 17.26 5.80
N ASP A 126 -11.40 15.98 5.52
CA ASP A 126 -11.79 15.02 6.56
C ASP A 126 -10.55 14.33 7.15
N GLN A 127 -10.10 14.81 8.30
CA GLN A 127 -8.91 14.28 8.98
C GLN A 127 -9.13 12.87 9.55
N ARG A 128 -10.36 12.35 9.55
CA ARG A 128 -10.64 10.96 9.94
C ARG A 128 -10.15 9.96 8.88
N ILE A 129 -9.90 10.41 7.65
CA ILE A 129 -9.44 9.55 6.56
C ILE A 129 -7.94 9.74 6.38
N GLY A 130 -7.20 8.63 6.44
CA GLY A 130 -5.75 8.63 6.27
C GLY A 130 -5.27 8.16 4.91
N MET A 131 -6.07 7.36 4.21
CA MET A 131 -5.66 6.70 2.97
C MET A 131 -6.85 6.17 2.18
N ILE A 132 -6.69 6.12 0.87
CA ILE A 132 -7.57 5.40 -0.07
C ILE A 132 -6.76 4.22 -0.62
N SER A 133 -7.20 2.98 -0.41
CA SER A 133 -6.59 1.80 -1.00
C SER A 133 -7.27 1.43 -2.31
N GLY A 134 -6.59 0.70 -3.19
CA GLY A 134 -7.20 0.00 -4.32
C GLY A 134 -7.53 -1.48 -4.03
N ASN A 135 -7.27 -1.98 -2.82
CA ASN A 135 -7.44 -3.40 -2.50
C ASN A 135 -8.81 -3.74 -1.94
N ASN A 136 -9.26 -4.95 -2.29
CA ASN A 136 -10.36 -5.60 -1.59
C ASN A 136 -10.04 -7.08 -1.36
N PHE A 137 -9.77 -7.44 -0.10
CA PHE A 137 -9.52 -8.82 0.31
C PHE A 137 -10.76 -9.48 0.92
N GLN A 138 -11.96 -9.06 0.48
CA GLN A 138 -13.23 -9.65 0.91
C GLN A 138 -13.66 -10.83 0.01
N PHE A 139 -12.90 -11.14 -1.06
CA PHE A 139 -13.17 -12.23 -2.01
C PHE A 139 -14.61 -12.20 -2.55
N GLY A 140 -15.02 -11.03 -3.07
CA GLY A 140 -16.36 -10.81 -3.63
C GLY A 140 -17.48 -10.61 -2.59
N ARG A 141 -17.19 -10.71 -1.28
CA ARG A 141 -18.18 -10.43 -0.24
C ARG A 141 -18.47 -8.93 -0.18
N ARG A 142 -19.71 -8.57 -0.47
CA ARG A 142 -20.24 -7.21 -0.26
C ARG A 142 -21.15 -7.17 0.96
N ARG A 143 -21.18 -6.04 1.66
CA ARG A 143 -22.03 -5.83 2.85
C ARG A 143 -23.21 -4.92 2.55
N ASN A 144 -23.06 -4.02 1.59
CA ASN A 144 -24.06 -3.08 1.14
C ASN A 144 -23.80 -2.74 -0.34
N ARG A 145 -24.53 -1.74 -0.86
CA ARG A 145 -24.44 -1.31 -2.26
C ARG A 145 -23.40 -0.21 -2.50
N ASP A 146 -22.76 0.27 -1.44
CA ASP A 146 -21.76 1.33 -1.50
C ASP A 146 -20.58 0.90 -2.40
N SER A 147 -19.94 1.89 -3.03
CA SER A 147 -18.76 1.68 -3.88
C SER A 147 -17.50 1.44 -3.06
N TYR A 148 -17.49 1.79 -1.78
CA TYR A 148 -16.36 1.61 -0.86
C TYR A 148 -16.85 1.52 0.58
N TYR A 149 -15.94 1.16 1.50
CA TYR A 149 -16.20 1.10 2.94
C TYR A 149 -14.98 1.57 3.73
N PHE A 150 -15.17 1.85 5.01
CA PHE A 150 -14.07 2.27 5.89
C PHE A 150 -13.54 1.10 6.70
N SER A 151 -12.22 0.98 6.77
CA SER A 151 -11.49 -0.07 7.50
C SER A 151 -10.41 0.56 8.36
N LYS A 152 -10.02 -0.12 9.45
CA LYS A 152 -8.77 0.24 10.13
C LYS A 152 -7.52 -0.20 9.37
N TYR A 153 -7.61 -1.16 8.46
CA TYR A 153 -6.43 -1.71 7.81
C TYR A 153 -6.00 -0.90 6.59
N THR A 154 -4.71 -0.56 6.57
CA THR A 154 -4.05 0.07 5.42
C THR A 154 -3.56 -1.03 4.47
N HIS A 155 -4.42 -1.48 3.55
CA HIS A 155 -3.98 -2.39 2.47
C HIS A 155 -3.25 -1.59 1.39
N ILE A 156 -1.92 -1.70 1.33
CA ILE A 156 -1.06 -0.73 0.63
C ILE A 156 -0.76 -1.06 -0.84
N TRP A 157 -1.37 -2.07 -1.46
CA TRP A 157 -1.09 -2.32 -2.88
C TRP A 157 -1.94 -1.38 -3.73
N GLY A 158 -1.30 -0.35 -4.28
CA GLY A 158 -1.96 0.76 -4.97
C GLY A 158 -2.85 1.55 -4.03
N TRP A 159 -2.48 2.79 -3.75
CA TRP A 159 -3.18 3.61 -2.77
C TRP A 159 -3.00 5.09 -3.07
N ALA A 160 -3.71 5.95 -2.35
CA ALA A 160 -3.55 7.39 -2.44
C ALA A 160 -3.68 8.01 -1.05
N THR A 161 -2.98 9.12 -0.84
CA THR A 161 -3.09 9.93 0.39
C THR A 161 -2.66 11.38 0.11
N TRP A 162 -2.74 12.19 1.16
CA TRP A 162 -2.33 13.59 1.19
C TRP A 162 -1.02 13.74 1.96
N ARG A 163 -0.27 14.78 1.61
CA ARG A 163 0.99 15.18 2.26
C ARG A 163 0.82 15.31 3.76
N ASP A 164 -0.20 16.02 4.21
CA ASP A 164 -0.42 16.31 5.63
C ASP A 164 -0.74 15.05 6.45
N ARG A 165 -1.35 14.02 5.84
CA ARG A 165 -1.55 12.70 6.47
C ARG A 165 -0.22 11.96 6.61
N TRP A 166 0.67 12.06 5.62
CA TRP A 166 1.97 11.40 5.65
C TRP A 166 2.98 12.13 6.53
N VAL A 167 3.37 13.35 6.15
CA VAL A 167 4.44 14.15 6.79
C VAL A 167 4.15 14.42 8.27
N GLY A 168 2.87 14.60 8.63
CA GLY A 168 2.48 14.84 10.02
C GLY A 168 2.41 13.60 10.91
N SER A 169 2.58 12.38 10.36
CA SER A 169 2.23 11.16 11.10
C SER A 169 3.17 9.98 10.89
N TYR A 170 3.81 9.87 9.74
CA TYR A 170 4.74 8.77 9.47
C TYR A 170 6.05 8.99 10.23
N ASP A 171 6.37 8.04 11.12
CA ASP A 171 7.61 8.04 11.88
C ASP A 171 8.35 6.71 11.65
N VAL A 172 9.45 6.79 10.91
CA VAL A 172 10.28 5.63 10.59
C VAL A 172 10.90 4.99 11.85
N ALA A 173 11.05 5.71 12.96
CA ALA A 173 11.55 5.14 14.21
C ALA A 173 10.44 4.52 15.08
N MET A 174 9.18 4.80 14.77
CA MET A 174 8.03 4.45 15.63
C MET A 174 8.24 4.91 17.08
N SER A 175 8.67 6.16 17.31
CA SER A 175 8.98 6.72 18.62
C SER A 175 7.83 6.64 19.64
N LYS A 176 6.59 6.64 19.16
CA LYS A 176 5.38 6.48 19.99
C LYS A 176 5.15 5.02 20.44
N TRP A 177 5.78 4.02 19.81
CA TRP A 177 5.53 2.60 20.05
C TRP A 177 5.75 2.15 21.51
N PRO A 178 6.87 2.47 22.18
CA PRO A 178 7.09 2.04 23.56
C PRO A 178 5.95 2.44 24.50
N ARG A 179 5.48 3.69 24.40
CA ARG A 179 4.37 4.19 25.20
C ARG A 179 3.05 3.49 24.87
N ILE A 180 2.73 3.31 23.59
CA ILE A 180 1.52 2.60 23.15
C ILE A 180 1.51 1.15 23.66
N ARG A 181 2.66 0.47 23.62
CA ARG A 181 2.83 -0.89 24.13
C ARG A 181 2.69 -0.94 25.65
N ASP A 182 3.46 -0.14 26.37
CA ASP A 182 3.60 -0.24 27.84
C ASP A 182 2.34 0.23 28.57
N GLU A 183 1.58 1.17 27.99
CA GLU A 183 0.28 1.62 28.52
C GLU A 183 -0.91 0.78 27.99
N GLY A 184 -0.69 -0.19 27.11
CA GLY A 184 -1.71 -1.15 26.68
C GLY A 184 -2.73 -0.65 25.64
N TRP A 185 -2.50 0.50 25.00
CA TRP A 185 -3.47 1.16 24.11
C TRP A 185 -3.85 0.38 22.83
N LEU A 186 -3.06 -0.63 22.44
CA LEU A 186 -3.35 -1.40 21.23
C LEU A 186 -4.71 -2.09 21.28
N ILE A 187 -5.15 -2.56 22.46
CA ILE A 187 -6.45 -3.23 22.57
C ILE A 187 -7.60 -2.27 22.26
N ASP A 188 -7.47 -1.00 22.64
CA ASP A 188 -8.48 0.03 22.39
C ASP A 188 -8.52 0.41 20.90
N MET A 189 -7.35 0.48 20.25
CA MET A 189 -7.26 0.76 18.81
C MET A 189 -7.93 -0.34 17.97
N VAL A 190 -7.70 -1.61 18.33
CA VAL A 190 -8.13 -2.73 17.49
C VAL A 190 -9.48 -3.34 17.90
N GLY A 191 -9.85 -3.24 19.18
CA GLY A 191 -11.09 -3.75 19.77
C GLY A 191 -11.10 -5.26 20.05
N ASN A 192 -9.94 -5.94 20.00
CA ASN A 192 -9.85 -7.38 20.18
C ASN A 192 -8.50 -7.82 20.76
N ALA A 193 -8.49 -8.49 21.92
CA ALA A 193 -7.26 -8.88 22.61
C ALA A 193 -6.34 -9.83 21.80
N ARG A 194 -6.92 -10.74 21.01
CA ARG A 194 -6.13 -11.69 20.19
C ARG A 194 -5.45 -10.97 19.03
N GLU A 195 -6.16 -10.04 18.43
CA GLU A 195 -5.62 -9.17 17.39
C GLU A 195 -4.57 -8.21 17.96
N ALA A 196 -4.82 -7.59 19.12
CA ALA A 196 -3.88 -6.70 19.80
C ALA A 196 -2.54 -7.40 20.02
N ARG A 197 -2.55 -8.63 20.56
CA ARG A 197 -1.33 -9.43 20.76
C ARG A 197 -0.60 -9.77 19.46
N TYR A 198 -1.35 -9.99 18.37
CA TYR A 198 -0.74 -10.23 17.06
C TYR A 198 0.02 -8.99 16.60
N TRP A 199 -0.64 -7.82 16.63
CA TRP A 199 -0.07 -6.55 16.19
C TRP A 199 1.04 -6.06 17.11
N GLU A 200 0.93 -6.27 18.41
CA GLU A 200 1.99 -5.97 19.38
C GLU A 200 3.29 -6.70 19.00
N ASN A 201 3.21 -8.00 18.72
CA ASN A 201 4.36 -8.77 18.30
C ASN A 201 4.91 -8.33 16.92
N ILE A 202 4.05 -7.85 16.01
CA ILE A 202 4.51 -7.32 14.71
C ILE A 202 5.20 -5.97 14.91
N PHE A 203 4.58 -5.03 15.61
CA PHE A 203 5.13 -3.70 15.85
C PHE A 203 6.41 -3.74 16.69
N GLU A 204 6.50 -4.62 17.69
CA GLU A 204 7.74 -4.85 18.43
C GLU A 204 8.86 -5.33 17.51
N GLN A 205 8.58 -6.28 16.60
CA GLN A 205 9.58 -6.75 15.65
C GLN A 205 10.00 -5.67 14.65
N VAL A 206 9.08 -4.81 14.20
CA VAL A 206 9.41 -3.68 13.30
C VAL A 206 10.25 -2.63 14.04
N TYR A 207 9.86 -2.29 15.27
CA TYR A 207 10.56 -1.35 16.14
C TYR A 207 11.99 -1.81 16.44
N CYS A 208 12.18 -3.09 16.80
CA CYS A 208 13.50 -3.68 17.03
C CYS A 208 14.29 -3.95 15.73
N GLY A 209 13.80 -3.55 14.55
CA GLY A 209 14.49 -3.76 13.28
C GLY A 209 14.53 -5.21 12.77
N LYS A 210 13.77 -6.12 13.37
CA LYS A 210 13.67 -7.54 12.96
C LYS A 210 12.81 -7.75 11.73
N ILE A 211 11.86 -6.84 11.48
CA ILE A 211 11.04 -6.80 10.26
C ILE A 211 11.36 -5.51 9.51
N ASN A 212 11.77 -5.66 8.24
CA ASN A 212 12.13 -4.55 7.36
C ASN A 212 10.93 -4.15 6.47
N SER A 213 9.92 -3.50 7.05
CA SER A 213 8.67 -3.15 6.35
C SER A 213 8.15 -1.77 6.71
N TRP A 214 7.98 -0.90 5.71
CA TRP A 214 7.34 0.42 5.85
C TRP A 214 5.82 0.32 6.05
N ALA A 215 5.18 -0.70 5.44
CA ALA A 215 3.72 -0.84 5.44
C ALA A 215 3.12 -0.96 6.86
N TYR A 216 3.76 -1.74 7.75
CA TYR A 216 3.33 -1.86 9.15
C TYR A 216 3.49 -0.55 9.92
N GLN A 217 4.52 0.25 9.61
CA GLN A 217 4.71 1.56 10.22
C GLN A 217 3.60 2.52 9.79
N TRP A 218 3.17 2.42 8.53
CA TRP A 218 2.04 3.21 8.05
C TRP A 218 0.71 2.80 8.67
N THR A 219 0.48 1.49 8.88
CA THR A 219 -0.68 1.02 9.67
C THR A 219 -0.65 1.61 11.08
N PHE A 220 0.49 1.52 11.76
CA PHE A 220 0.67 2.05 13.11
C PHE A 220 0.41 3.56 13.17
N ALA A 221 0.98 4.34 12.24
CA ALA A 221 0.77 5.79 12.16
C ALA A 221 -0.72 6.14 12.02
N ASN A 222 -1.45 5.46 11.12
CA ASN A 222 -2.88 5.70 10.96
C ASN A 222 -3.69 5.36 12.23
N TRP A 223 -3.33 4.28 12.93
CA TRP A 223 -4.03 3.90 14.16
C TRP A 223 -3.80 4.86 15.31
N VAL A 224 -2.56 5.34 15.46
CA VAL A 224 -2.21 6.35 16.46
C VAL A 224 -2.97 7.65 16.23
N GLU A 225 -3.17 8.04 14.98
CA GLU A 225 -3.94 9.24 14.61
C GLU A 225 -5.46 8.99 14.53
N GLY A 226 -5.94 7.79 14.87
CA GLY A 226 -7.36 7.43 14.84
C GLY A 226 -7.99 7.41 13.45
N ARG A 227 -7.17 7.29 12.39
CA ARG A 227 -7.59 7.38 10.99
C ARG A 227 -8.12 6.06 10.44
N LEU A 228 -9.10 6.18 9.55
CA LEU A 228 -9.65 5.09 8.75
C LEU A 228 -9.11 5.12 7.32
N THR A 229 -9.10 3.94 6.71
CA THR A 229 -8.76 3.71 5.32
C THR A 229 -10.02 3.45 4.51
N ILE A 230 -10.13 4.08 3.34
CA ILE A 230 -11.16 3.76 2.36
C ILE A 230 -10.71 2.53 1.57
N LEU A 231 -11.53 1.47 1.56
CA LEU A 231 -11.33 0.27 0.75
C LEU A 231 -12.47 0.15 -0.28
N PRO A 232 -12.18 -0.08 -1.57
CA PRO A 232 -13.21 -0.25 -2.59
C PRO A 232 -14.05 -1.50 -2.33
N ALA A 233 -15.30 -1.51 -2.79
CA ALA A 233 -16.20 -2.68 -2.68
C ALA A 233 -15.82 -3.82 -3.64
N THR A 234 -14.94 -3.55 -4.61
CA THR A 234 -14.33 -4.50 -5.54
C THR A 234 -12.81 -4.35 -5.50
N ASN A 235 -12.07 -5.36 -5.96
CA ASN A 235 -10.61 -5.26 -5.99
C ASN A 235 -10.15 -4.50 -7.24
N LEU A 236 -9.45 -3.38 -7.06
CA LEU A 236 -8.97 -2.52 -8.16
C LEU A 236 -7.49 -2.74 -8.46
N ILE A 237 -6.76 -3.46 -7.63
CA ILE A 237 -5.31 -3.70 -7.80
C ILE A 237 -5.02 -5.20 -7.72
N SER A 238 -4.31 -5.71 -8.73
CA SER A 238 -3.75 -7.06 -8.71
C SER A 238 -2.28 -6.99 -8.36
N ASN A 239 -1.85 -7.62 -7.27
CA ASN A 239 -0.42 -7.78 -7.00
C ASN A 239 0.15 -8.91 -7.88
N ILE A 240 0.98 -8.53 -8.85
CA ILE A 240 1.60 -9.40 -9.85
C ILE A 240 3.07 -9.73 -9.52
N GLY A 241 3.51 -9.41 -8.31
CA GLY A 241 4.89 -9.56 -7.84
C GLY A 241 5.17 -10.83 -7.07
N PHE A 242 4.16 -11.69 -6.87
CA PHE A 242 4.34 -13.01 -6.27
C PHE A 242 5.15 -13.91 -7.20
N GLY A 243 6.24 -14.47 -6.70
CA GLY A 243 7.15 -15.30 -7.50
C GLY A 243 8.53 -15.44 -6.84
N SER A 244 9.47 -16.06 -7.56
CA SER A 244 10.85 -16.27 -7.09
C SER A 244 11.61 -14.97 -6.85
N ASP A 245 11.25 -13.90 -7.56
CA ASP A 245 11.88 -12.58 -7.46
C ASP A 245 11.23 -11.68 -6.38
N ALA A 246 10.34 -12.25 -5.55
CA ALA A 246 9.65 -11.49 -4.53
C ALA A 246 10.51 -11.24 -3.27
N THR A 247 10.31 -10.07 -2.63
CA THR A 247 11.02 -9.75 -1.38
C THR A 247 10.37 -10.44 -0.18
N HIS A 248 9.04 -10.61 -0.20
CA HIS A 248 8.26 -11.16 0.93
C HIS A 248 7.21 -12.22 0.53
N THR A 249 7.04 -12.51 -0.76
CA THR A 249 5.90 -13.28 -1.29
C THR A 249 6.32 -14.49 -2.14
N ASN A 250 7.31 -15.25 -1.67
CA ASN A 250 7.92 -16.39 -2.39
C ASN A 250 7.07 -17.69 -2.36
N GLY A 251 5.76 -17.61 -2.15
CA GLY A 251 4.88 -18.78 -2.03
C GLY A 251 3.48 -18.55 -2.58
N THR A 252 2.71 -19.63 -2.73
CA THR A 252 1.31 -19.56 -3.20
C THR A 252 0.45 -18.83 -2.16
N SER A 253 -0.16 -17.72 -2.56
CA SER A 253 -1.06 -16.92 -1.73
C SER A 253 -2.37 -16.73 -2.46
N GLU A 254 -3.49 -16.87 -1.75
CA GLU A 254 -4.83 -16.53 -2.28
C GLU A 254 -4.97 -15.03 -2.61
N LEU A 255 -4.04 -14.20 -2.10
CA LEU A 255 -3.98 -12.76 -2.37
C LEU A 255 -3.14 -12.42 -3.61
N ALA A 256 -2.39 -13.38 -4.15
CA ALA A 256 -1.60 -13.19 -5.35
C ALA A 256 -2.50 -13.11 -6.58
N ASN A 257 -2.21 -12.18 -7.50
CA ASN A 257 -2.89 -12.08 -8.79
C ASN A 257 -4.43 -12.05 -8.68
N MET A 258 -4.98 -11.48 -7.59
CA MET A 258 -6.42 -11.36 -7.44
C MET A 258 -7.00 -10.56 -8.61
N ALA A 259 -8.09 -11.07 -9.18
CA ALA A 259 -8.74 -10.42 -10.31
C ALA A 259 -9.10 -8.96 -9.98
N ARG A 260 -8.82 -8.09 -10.95
CA ARG A 260 -9.27 -6.70 -10.96
C ARG A 260 -10.70 -6.66 -11.46
N VAL A 261 -11.54 -5.85 -10.83
CA VAL A 261 -12.95 -5.68 -11.23
C VAL A 261 -13.23 -4.18 -11.33
N PRO A 262 -13.61 -3.68 -12.53
CA PRO A 262 -13.85 -2.26 -12.74
C PRO A 262 -14.87 -1.67 -11.77
N MET A 263 -14.61 -0.44 -11.33
CA MET A 263 -15.53 0.37 -10.54
C MET A 263 -16.59 1.01 -11.42
N ASN A 264 -17.84 1.01 -10.94
CA ASN A 264 -18.93 1.74 -11.57
C ASN A 264 -19.01 3.17 -11.02
N PHE A 265 -19.29 4.12 -11.91
CA PHE A 265 -19.50 5.53 -11.57
C PHE A 265 -20.92 5.99 -11.98
N PRO A 266 -21.53 6.96 -11.26
CA PRO A 266 -21.00 7.68 -10.10
C PRO A 266 -20.82 6.78 -8.87
N LEU A 267 -19.90 7.16 -7.98
CA LEU A 267 -19.67 6.41 -6.74
C LEU A 267 -20.92 6.46 -5.85
N VAL A 268 -21.26 5.33 -5.23
CA VAL A 268 -22.27 5.25 -4.18
C VAL A 268 -21.55 5.42 -2.85
N HIS A 269 -21.69 6.59 -2.24
CA HIS A 269 -21.03 6.93 -0.98
C HIS A 269 -21.72 6.25 0.22
N PRO A 270 -20.95 5.74 1.20
CA PRO A 270 -21.50 5.28 2.47
C PRO A 270 -22.26 6.39 3.21
N VAL A 271 -23.26 6.00 3.99
CA VAL A 271 -24.11 6.92 4.78
C VAL A 271 -23.34 7.77 5.80
N GLY A 272 -22.11 7.37 6.14
CA GLY A 272 -21.22 8.11 7.01
C GLY A 272 -19.88 7.41 7.14
N VAL A 273 -18.92 8.09 7.77
CA VAL A 273 -17.59 7.56 8.08
C VAL A 273 -17.70 6.59 9.24
N ILE A 274 -18.15 5.36 8.94
CA ILE A 274 -18.39 4.30 9.91
C ILE A 274 -17.50 3.12 9.57
N ARG A 275 -16.65 2.73 10.52
CA ARG A 275 -15.78 1.56 10.40
C ARG A 275 -16.61 0.29 10.19
N ASN A 276 -16.30 -0.48 9.14
CA ASN A 276 -16.96 -1.74 8.84
C ASN A 276 -16.33 -2.89 9.62
N ASN A 277 -16.74 -3.05 10.89
CA ASN A 277 -16.22 -4.08 11.78
C ASN A 277 -16.37 -5.52 11.24
N GLN A 278 -17.41 -5.79 10.44
CA GLN A 278 -17.60 -7.12 9.83
C GLN A 278 -16.57 -7.40 8.74
N ALA A 279 -16.26 -6.41 7.88
CA ALA A 279 -15.23 -6.52 6.88
C ALA A 279 -13.84 -6.63 7.51
N ASP A 280 -13.57 -5.84 8.56
CA ASP A 280 -12.31 -5.89 9.30
C ASP A 280 -12.10 -7.24 9.97
N ARG A 281 -13.12 -7.80 10.63
CA ARG A 281 -13.03 -9.13 11.23
C ARG A 281 -12.70 -10.20 10.19
N PHE A 282 -13.28 -10.09 9.00
CA PHE A 282 -12.99 -11.01 7.91
C PHE A 282 -11.55 -10.85 7.41
N SER A 283 -11.08 -9.62 7.19
CA SER A 283 -9.68 -9.32 6.84
C SER A 283 -8.71 -9.82 7.90
N TYR A 284 -9.02 -9.66 9.20
CA TYR A 284 -8.21 -10.22 10.29
C TYR A 284 -8.04 -11.73 10.15
N ILE A 285 -9.14 -12.46 10.01
CA ILE A 285 -9.13 -13.92 9.92
C ILE A 285 -8.36 -14.38 8.67
N LYS A 286 -8.53 -13.68 7.54
CA LYS A 286 -7.96 -14.09 6.25
C LYS A 286 -6.52 -13.66 6.04
N CYS A 287 -6.17 -12.45 6.43
CA CYS A 287 -4.87 -11.84 6.11
C CYS A 287 -3.87 -11.92 7.26
N PHE A 288 -4.33 -11.92 8.52
CA PHE A 288 -3.44 -11.70 9.68
C PHE A 288 -3.49 -12.86 10.69
N GLN A 289 -4.59 -13.60 10.78
CA GLN A 289 -4.71 -14.72 11.67
C GLN A 289 -4.06 -15.97 11.06
N GLN A 290 -2.90 -16.36 11.61
CA GLN A 290 -2.32 -17.67 11.33
C GLN A 290 -3.23 -18.78 11.90
N PRO A 291 -3.63 -19.80 11.10
CA PRO A 291 -4.36 -20.95 11.60
C PRO A 291 -3.61 -21.61 12.76
N PHE A 292 -4.34 -22.04 13.80
CA PHE A 292 -3.76 -22.64 15.01
C PHE A 292 -2.84 -23.83 14.68
N VAL A 293 -3.26 -24.69 13.74
CA VAL A 293 -2.48 -25.85 13.27
C VAL A 293 -1.15 -25.42 12.65
N LYS A 294 -1.14 -24.36 11.83
CA LYS A 294 0.07 -23.81 11.20
C LYS A 294 1.03 -23.21 12.24
N ARG A 295 0.50 -22.60 13.30
CA ARG A 295 1.31 -22.11 14.44
C ARG A 295 1.97 -23.25 15.21
N VAL A 296 1.23 -24.32 15.51
CA VAL A 296 1.77 -25.50 16.22
C VAL A 296 2.84 -26.18 15.39
N PHE A 297 2.59 -26.39 14.10
CA PHE A 297 3.55 -27.01 13.18
C PHE A 297 4.83 -26.16 13.05
N ASN A 298 4.71 -24.85 12.86
CA ASN A 298 5.86 -23.94 12.77
C ASN A 298 6.65 -23.87 14.09
N LYS A 299 6.00 -24.02 15.24
CA LYS A 299 6.66 -24.04 16.56
C LYS A 299 7.44 -25.36 16.76
N LEU A 300 6.86 -26.50 16.38
CA LEU A 300 7.52 -27.81 16.43
C LEU A 300 8.71 -27.87 15.46
N ALA A 301 8.55 -27.37 14.24
CA ALA A 301 9.63 -27.31 13.25
C ALA A 301 10.82 -26.43 13.68
N ARG A 302 10.57 -25.42 14.52
CA ARG A 302 11.61 -24.55 15.11
C ARG A 302 12.35 -25.17 16.30
N LEU A 303 11.78 -26.18 16.94
CA LEU A 303 12.39 -26.93 18.03
C LEU A 303 13.24 -28.12 17.54
N LEU A 304 13.07 -28.50 16.26
CA LEU A 304 13.80 -29.56 15.57
C LEU A 304 14.97 -29.03 14.70
N ARG A 305 15.26 -27.73 14.79
CA ARG A 305 16.45 -27.06 14.22
C ARG A 305 17.28 -26.51 15.36
#